data_AF-A0A1G1JRG7-F1
#
_entry.id   AF-A0A1G1JRG7-F1
#
_cell.length_a   1.000
_cell.length_b   1.000
_cell.length_c   1.000
_cell.angle_alpha   90.00
_cell.angle_beta   90.00
_cell.angle_gamma   90.00
#
_symmetry.space_group_name_H-M   'P 1'
#
loop_
_entity.id
_entity.type
_entity.pdbx_description
1 polymer ?
#
loop_
_entity_poly.entity_id
_entity_poly.type
_entity_poly.pdbx_seq_one_letter_code
_entity_poly.pdbx_strand_id
1 'polypeptide(L)' 'MRVSGVSVEDVQRALIRSGFDPGPVDGHAGKKTKAAIREFQRRNNLKVDGIVGEQTWSRLK' A
#
# COMPACT_ATOMS: atom_id res chain seq x y z
N MET A 1 -0.81 -9.80 -3.70
CA MET A 1 0.14 -8.67 -3.81
C MET A 1 1.07 -8.97 -4.95
N ARG A 2 1.30 -8.06 -5.90
CA ARG A 2 2.25 -8.32 -6.99
C ARG A 2 2.81 -7.03 -7.56
N VAL A 3 3.92 -6.61 -6.95
CA VAL A 3 5.11 -6.16 -7.66
C VAL A 3 6.18 -7.18 -7.29
N SER A 4 6.80 -7.84 -8.26
CA SER A 4 7.91 -8.77 -8.03
C SER A 4 9.03 -8.04 -7.28
N GLY A 5 9.33 -8.46 -6.05
CA GLY A 5 10.40 -7.90 -5.23
C GLY A 5 9.98 -6.86 -4.18
N VAL A 6 8.69 -6.54 -4.03
CA VAL A 6 8.19 -5.68 -2.94
C VAL A 6 7.58 -6.55 -1.86
N SER A 7 8.02 -6.39 -0.60
CA SER A 7 7.44 -7.08 0.56
C SER A 7 6.20 -6.34 1.09
N VAL A 8 5.36 -7.01 1.89
CA VAL A 8 4.18 -6.35 2.48
C VAL A 8 4.64 -5.27 3.47
N GLU A 9 5.74 -5.53 4.16
CA GLU A 9 6.42 -4.65 5.09
C GLU A 9 6.86 -3.36 4.39
N ASP A 10 7.41 -3.45 3.17
CA ASP A 10 7.79 -2.27 2.40
C ASP A 10 6.58 -1.42 2.02
N VAL A 11 5.47 -2.05 1.66
CA VAL A 11 4.19 -1.37 1.42
C VAL A 11 3.69 -0.69 2.69
N GLN A 12 3.69 -1.40 3.83
CA GLN A 12 3.27 -0.85 5.12
C GLN A 12 4.13 0.37 5.50
N ARG A 13 5.47 0.26 5.39
CA ARG A 13 6.37 1.40 5.64
C ARG A 13 6.11 2.56 4.69
N ALA A 14 5.90 2.30 3.41
CA ALA A 14 5.62 3.34 2.43
C ALA A 14 4.28 4.07 2.68
N LEU A 15 3.25 3.33 3.11
CA LEU A 15 1.96 3.91 3.50
C LEU A 15 2.11 4.82 4.72
N ILE A 16 2.88 4.39 5.73
CA ILE A 16 3.19 5.22 6.91
C ILE A 16 3.90 6.51 6.49
N ARG A 17 4.94 6.41 5.65
CA ARG A 17 5.65 7.59 5.11
C ARG A 17 4.74 8.52 4.30
N SER A 18 3.73 7.97 3.65
CA SER A 18 2.73 8.72 2.88
C SER A 18 1.59 9.28 3.74
N GLY A 19 1.60 9.06 5.05
CA GLY A 19 0.60 9.58 5.99
C GLY A 19 -0.67 8.73 6.15
N PHE A 20 -0.62 7.44 5.83
CA PHE A 20 -1.72 6.50 6.01
C PHE A 20 -1.39 5.49 7.11
N ASP A 21 -2.40 4.99 7.83
CA ASP A 21 -2.24 3.95 8.86
C ASP A 21 -2.58 2.55 8.29
N PRO A 22 -1.58 1.73 7.90
CA PRO A 22 -1.81 0.35 7.50
C PRO A 22 -1.95 -0.61 8.69
N GLY A 23 -1.79 -0.14 9.93
CA GLY A 23 -1.58 -0.98 11.10
C GLY A 23 -0.09 -1.33 11.30
N PRO A 24 0.21 -2.37 12.10
CA PRO A 24 1.59 -2.76 12.38
C PRO A 24 2.33 -3.19 11.10
N VAL A 25 3.65 -2.94 11.06
CA VAL A 25 4.54 -3.41 9.99
C VAL A 25 4.93 -4.86 10.27
N ASP A 26 3.98 -5.76 10.07
CA ASP A 26 4.04 -7.18 10.43
C ASP A 26 4.13 -8.11 9.21
N GLY A 27 4.22 -7.56 8.01
CA GLY A 27 4.23 -8.33 6.77
C GLY A 27 2.87 -8.94 6.39
N HIS A 28 1.81 -8.62 7.13
CA HIS A 28 0.46 -9.12 6.89
C HIS A 28 -0.42 -8.05 6.26
N ALA A 29 -0.91 -8.33 5.05
CA ALA A 29 -1.83 -7.44 4.34
C ALA A 29 -3.27 -7.59 4.88
N GLY A 30 -3.47 -7.27 6.16
CA GLY A 30 -4.75 -7.34 6.86
C GLY A 30 -5.76 -6.28 6.41
N LYS A 31 -6.90 -6.20 7.12
CA LYS A 31 -7.98 -5.24 6.80
C LYS A 31 -7.48 -3.78 6.80
N LYS A 32 -6.64 -3.41 7.77
CA LYS A 32 -6.05 -2.06 7.86
C LYS A 32 -5.13 -1.75 6.69
N THR A 33 -4.16 -2.63 6.38
CA THR A 33 -3.27 -2.48 5.22
C THR A 33 -4.06 -2.31 3.92
N LYS A 34 -5.08 -3.15 3.68
CA LYS A 34 -5.93 -3.06 2.48
C LYS A 34 -6.72 -1.76 2.42
N ALA A 35 -7.23 -1.28 3.56
CA ALA A 35 -7.93 0.00 3.64
C ALA A 35 -6.99 1.17 3.32
N ALA A 36 -5.78 1.17 3.91
CA ALA A 36 -4.76 2.18 3.64
C ALA A 36 -4.31 2.20 2.17
N ILE A 37 -4.15 1.03 1.53
CA ILE A 37 -3.84 0.95 0.09
C ILE A 37 -4.96 1.59 -0.75
N ARG A 38 -6.23 1.29 -0.45
CA ARG A 38 -7.36 1.87 -1.19
C ARG A 38 -7.49 3.37 -0.97
N GLU A 39 -7.26 3.83 0.25
CA GLU A 39 -7.24 5.25 0.60
C GLU A 39 -6.13 5.98 -0.16
N PHE A 40 -4.93 5.40 -0.20
CA PHE A 40 -3.81 5.91 -0.98
C PHE A 40 -4.13 5.97 -2.47
N GLN A 41 -4.68 4.90 -3.04
CA GLN A 41 -5.09 4.84 -4.44
C GLN A 41 -6.10 5.94 -4.77
N ARG A 42 -7.12 6.12 -3.91
CA ARG A 42 -8.14 7.16 -4.09
C ARG A 42 -7.54 8.56 -4.05
N ARG A 43 -6.66 8.86 -3.09
CA ARG A 43 -6.03 10.18 -2.98
C ARG A 43 -5.08 10.51 -4.12
N ASN A 44 -4.56 9.50 -4.81
CA ASN A 44 -3.63 9.66 -5.93
C ASN A 44 -4.27 9.44 -7.30
N ASN A 45 -5.61 9.41 -7.40
CA ASN A 45 -6.35 9.16 -8.64
C ASN A 45 -5.90 7.87 -9.36
N LEU A 46 -5.56 6.83 -8.59
CA LEU A 46 -5.24 5.49 -9.10
C LEU A 46 -6.48 4.59 -9.08
N LYS A 47 -6.42 3.48 -9.82
CA LYS A 47 -7.43 2.43 -9.72
C LYS A 47 -7.51 1.90 -8.29
N VAL A 48 -8.68 2.03 -7.65
CA VAL A 48 -8.92 1.64 -6.26
C VAL A 48 -9.30 0.16 -6.16
N ASP A 49 -8.33 -0.73 -6.38
CA ASP A 49 -8.52 -2.18 -6.29
C ASP A 49 -7.94 -2.80 -5.01
N GLY A 50 -7.20 -2.02 -4.22
CA GLY A 50 -6.49 -2.51 -3.04
C GLY A 50 -5.27 -3.39 -3.38
N ILE A 51 -4.80 -3.35 -4.62
CA ILE A 51 -3.65 -4.10 -5.11
C ILE A 51 -2.49 -3.13 -5.35
N VAL A 52 -1.35 -3.43 -4.72
CA VAL A 52 -0.10 -2.74 -5.03
C VAL A 52 0.50 -3.40 -6.28
N GLY A 53 0.23 -2.80 -7.44
CA GLY A 53 0.93 -3.03 -8.71
C GLY A 53 1.95 -1.93 -9.00
N GLU A 54 2.57 -1.95 -10.19
CA GLU A 54 3.66 -1.02 -10.53
C GLU A 54 3.28 0.46 -10.41
N GLN A 55 2.08 0.85 -10.83
CA GLN A 55 1.61 2.24 -10.72
C GLN A 55 1.44 2.67 -9.27
N THR A 56 0.79 1.82 -8.45
CA THR A 56 0.63 2.06 -7.00
C THR A 56 2.00 2.15 -6.32
N TRP A 57 2.91 1.23 -6.63
CA TRP A 57 4.25 1.21 -6.03
C TRP A 57 5.11 2.38 -6.45
N SER A 58 5.06 2.78 -7.72
CA SER A 58 5.82 3.93 -8.22
C SER A 58 5.42 5.24 -7.56
N ARG A 59 4.20 5.33 -7.02
CA ARG A 59 3.70 6.50 -6.28
C ARG A 59 3.99 6.44 -4.78
N LEU A 60 4.19 5.23 -4.23
CA LEU A 60 4.47 4.98 -2.81
C LEU A 60 5.96 5.10 -2.45
N LYS A 61 6.85 4.82 -3.41
CA LYS A 61 8.30 4.87 -3.21
C LYS A 61 8.83 6.30 -3.11
#